data_AF-A0A8T4GAY8-F1
#
_entry.id   AF-A0A8T4GAY8-F1
#
_cell.length_a   1.000
_cell.length_b   1.000
_cell.length_c   1.000
_cell.angle_alpha   90.00
_cell.angle_beta   90.00
_cell.angle_gamma   90.00
#
_symmetry.space_group_name_H-M   'P 1'
#
loop_
_entity.id
_entity.type
_entity.pdbx_description
1 polymer ?
#
loop_
_entity_poly.entity_id
_entity_poly.type
_entity_poly.pdbx_seq_one_letter_code
_entity_poly.pdbx_strand_id
1 'polypeptide(L)'
;MSVEHLIPEHPDPFVSTVLFAILALVLILPFRVKKIEENLEPFFLVMGITAVLATNTLAPILTPELVIHALESPIGIVKIGEIPVLGIFQVVLIVGLIIHFYNRQIYSALVSMMKKMGLKAFAFIFVILFGLISSIISVIVCSVILAEIALAMPLDRRKKIEFIV
;
A
#
# COMPACT_ATOMS: atom_id res chain seq x y z
N MET A 1 -17.84 -23.58 -23.80
CA MET A 1 -18.47 -24.17 -22.60
C MET A 1 -18.11 -23.24 -21.45
N SER A 2 -19.11 -22.51 -20.96
CA SER A 2 -18.97 -21.30 -20.13
C SER A 2 -18.49 -21.63 -18.71
N VAL A 3 -17.54 -20.84 -18.22
CA VAL A 3 -16.87 -20.95 -16.91
C VAL A 3 -17.83 -20.76 -15.72
N GLU A 4 -19.06 -20.31 -15.99
CA GLU A 4 -20.10 -20.07 -14.99
C GLU A 4 -20.63 -21.35 -14.31
N HIS A 5 -20.41 -22.53 -14.88
CA HIS A 5 -21.00 -23.78 -14.36
C HIS A 5 -20.15 -24.49 -13.29
N LEU A 6 -19.04 -23.89 -12.83
CA LEU A 6 -18.14 -24.46 -11.82
C LEU A 6 -18.16 -23.69 -10.48
N ILE A 7 -19.03 -22.69 -10.33
CA ILE A 7 -19.23 -22.00 -9.05
C ILE A 7 -20.50 -22.57 -8.41
N PRO A 8 -20.41 -23.35 -7.33
CA PRO A 8 -21.61 -23.80 -6.62
C PRO A 8 -22.43 -22.58 -6.16
N GLU A 9 -23.74 -22.58 -6.42
CA GLU A 9 -24.68 -21.50 -6.05
C GLU A 9 -24.75 -21.24 -4.53
N HIS A 10 -24.14 -22.11 -3.73
CA HIS A 10 -24.00 -21.97 -2.30
C HIS A 10 -22.51 -21.96 -1.96
N PRO A 11 -21.97 -20.84 -1.41
CA PRO A 11 -20.65 -20.90 -0.83
C PRO A 11 -20.72 -21.90 0.31
N ASP A 12 -19.92 -22.96 0.22
CA ASP A 12 -19.86 -23.92 1.31
C ASP A 12 -19.55 -23.15 2.60
N PRO A 13 -20.39 -23.27 3.64
CA PRO A 13 -20.28 -22.45 4.84
C PRO A 13 -18.90 -22.58 5.49
N PHE A 14 -18.23 -23.71 5.26
CA PHE A 14 -16.86 -23.95 5.65
C PHE A 14 -15.85 -22.96 5.02
N VAL A 15 -15.87 -22.79 3.69
CA VAL A 15 -14.90 -21.90 3.00
C VAL A 15 -15.15 -20.44 3.37
N SER A 16 -16.42 -20.02 3.43
CA SER A 16 -16.77 -18.67 3.87
C SER A 16 -16.28 -18.39 5.30
N THR A 17 -16.43 -19.36 6.21
CA THR A 17 -15.95 -19.25 7.59
C THR A 17 -14.42 -19.15 7.64
N VAL A 18 -13.70 -19.97 6.88
CA VAL A 18 -12.23 -19.93 6.83
C VAL A 18 -11.72 -18.60 6.25
N LEU A 19 -12.31 -18.13 5.15
CA LEU A 19 -11.92 -16.86 4.53
C LEU A 19 -12.21 -15.67 5.45
N PHE A 20 -13.34 -15.71 6.17
CA PHE A 20 -13.67 -14.71 7.17
C PHE A 20 -12.68 -14.73 8.35
N ALA A 21 -12.25 -15.89 8.81
CA ALA A 21 -11.21 -16.02 9.83
C ALA A 21 -9.85 -15.46 9.34
N ILE A 22 -9.47 -15.75 8.09
CA ILE A 22 -8.27 -15.20 7.45
C ILE A 22 -8.37 -13.67 7.39
N LEU A 23 -9.51 -13.11 6.98
CA LEU A 23 -9.75 -11.66 6.95
C LEU A 23 -9.60 -11.04 8.35
N ALA A 24 -10.21 -11.65 9.36
CA ALA A 24 -10.10 -11.18 10.74
C ALA A 24 -8.65 -11.21 11.25
N LEU A 25 -7.90 -12.26 10.92
CA LEU A 25 -6.47 -12.37 11.24
C LEU A 25 -5.65 -11.29 10.53
N VAL A 26 -5.86 -11.07 9.23
CA VAL A 26 -5.18 -10.03 8.44
C VAL A 26 -5.40 -8.64 9.03
N LEU A 27 -6.59 -8.37 9.58
CA LEU A 27 -6.90 -7.08 10.18
C LEU A 27 -6.37 -6.93 11.61
N ILE A 28 -6.44 -7.96 12.46
CA ILE A 28 -6.14 -7.83 13.90
C ILE A 28 -4.67 -8.12 14.21
N LEU A 29 -4.10 -9.12 13.56
CA LEU A 29 -2.78 -9.65 13.88
C LEU A 29 -1.62 -8.66 13.65
N PRO A 30 -1.59 -7.82 12.59
CA PRO A 30 -0.49 -6.87 12.41
C PRO A 30 -0.42 -5.82 13.52
N PHE A 31 -1.55 -5.43 14.12
CA PHE A 31 -1.58 -4.48 15.23
C PHE A 31 -1.26 -5.12 16.59
N ARG A 32 -1.31 -6.45 16.69
CA ARG A 32 -1.10 -7.17 17.95
C ARG A 32 0.32 -7.71 18.11
N VAL A 33 0.98 -8.05 17.00
CA VAL A 33 2.28 -8.74 17.01
C VAL A 33 3.32 -7.93 16.26
N LYS A 34 4.28 -7.33 16.98
CA LYS A 34 5.38 -6.54 16.40
C LYS A 34 6.17 -7.27 15.31
N LYS A 35 6.41 -8.57 15.44
CA LYS A 35 7.12 -9.35 14.40
C LYS A 35 6.37 -9.37 13.07
N ILE A 36 5.04 -9.36 13.13
CA ILE A 36 4.17 -9.34 11.95
C ILE A 36 4.09 -7.91 11.41
N GLU A 37 3.96 -6.92 12.29
CA GLU A 37 4.04 -5.48 11.95
C GLU A 37 5.33 -5.12 11.18
N GLU A 38 6.48 -5.64 11.62
CA GLU A 38 7.77 -5.39 10.96
C GLU A 38 7.93 -6.14 9.63
N ASN A 39 7.14 -7.19 9.39
CA ASN A 39 7.25 -8.09 8.23
C ASN A 39 5.87 -8.31 7.56
N LEU A 40 5.15 -7.22 7.26
CA LEU A 40 3.79 -7.29 6.73
C LEU A 40 3.71 -7.96 5.36
N GLU A 41 4.69 -7.75 4.48
CA GLU A 41 4.70 -8.34 3.14
C GLU A 41 4.71 -9.88 3.16
N PRO A 42 5.68 -10.56 3.81
CA PRO A 42 5.66 -12.02 3.88
C PRO A 42 4.45 -12.53 4.66
N PHE A 43 3.92 -11.77 5.62
CA PHE A 43 2.68 -12.12 6.29
C PHE A 43 1.48 -12.15 5.32
N PHE A 44 1.26 -11.09 4.54
CA PHE A 44 0.18 -11.06 3.56
C PHE A 44 0.35 -12.11 2.46
N LEU A 45 1.59 -12.41 2.07
CA LEU A 45 1.89 -13.49 1.12
C LEU A 45 1.44 -14.84 1.68
N VAL A 46 1.81 -15.17 2.92
CA VAL A 46 1.41 -16.43 3.57
C VAL A 46 -0.11 -16.50 3.72
N MET A 47 -0.75 -15.41 4.14
CA MET A 47 -2.22 -15.36 4.27
C MET A 47 -2.92 -15.53 2.92
N GLY A 48 -2.38 -14.94 1.84
CA GLY A 48 -2.87 -15.10 0.47
C GLY A 48 -2.73 -16.54 -0.04
N ILE A 49 -1.56 -17.17 0.14
CA ILE A 49 -1.35 -18.58 -0.22
C ILE A 49 -2.29 -19.48 0.56
N THR A 50 -2.46 -19.22 1.87
CA THR A 50 -3.36 -19.98 2.74
C THR A 50 -4.82 -19.84 2.28
N ALA A 51 -5.25 -18.64 1.87
CA ALA A 51 -6.59 -18.41 1.34
C ALA A 51 -6.84 -19.18 0.03
N VAL A 52 -5.88 -19.14 -0.90
CA VAL A 52 -5.95 -19.90 -2.15
C VAL A 52 -5.98 -21.40 -1.85
N LEU A 53 -5.11 -21.90 -0.98
CA LEU A 53 -5.05 -23.32 -0.63
C LEU A 53 -6.33 -23.80 0.07
N ALA A 54 -6.88 -23.01 0.98
CA ALA A 54 -8.14 -23.30 1.68
C ALA A 54 -9.36 -23.34 0.74
N THR A 55 -9.31 -22.58 -0.36
CA THR A 55 -10.37 -22.60 -1.38
C THR A 55 -10.13 -23.73 -2.41
N ASN A 56 -8.86 -24.07 -2.65
CA ASN A 56 -8.44 -25.10 -3.61
C ASN A 56 -8.90 -26.53 -3.23
N THR A 57 -9.16 -26.79 -1.94
CA THR A 57 -9.69 -28.09 -1.48
C THR A 57 -11.09 -28.37 -1.99
N LEU A 58 -11.82 -27.34 -2.42
CA LEU A 58 -13.22 -27.41 -2.79
C LEU A 58 -13.44 -27.19 -4.29
N ALA A 59 -12.72 -26.22 -4.86
CA ALA A 59 -12.66 -26.00 -6.30
C ALA A 59 -11.19 -25.82 -6.70
N PRO A 60 -10.68 -26.55 -7.72
CA PRO A 60 -9.30 -26.39 -8.18
C PRO A 60 -9.11 -25.02 -8.83
N ILE A 61 -8.75 -24.02 -8.02
CA ILE A 61 -8.54 -22.62 -8.42
C ILE A 61 -7.06 -22.35 -8.63
N LEU A 62 -6.18 -23.19 -8.09
CA LEU A 62 -4.73 -23.08 -8.26
C LEU A 62 -4.32 -23.51 -9.68
N THR A 63 -4.52 -22.61 -10.64
CA THR A 63 -4.09 -22.77 -12.02
C THR A 63 -2.75 -22.03 -12.25
N PRO A 64 -1.90 -22.51 -13.18
CA PRO A 64 -0.71 -21.76 -13.60
C PRO A 64 -1.04 -20.34 -14.08
N GLU A 65 -2.21 -20.16 -14.70
CA GLU A 65 -2.72 -18.86 -15.12
C GLU A 65 -2.96 -17.91 -13.95
N LEU A 66 -3.52 -18.40 -12.82
CA LEU A 66 -3.71 -17.57 -11.63
C LEU A 66 -2.38 -17.09 -11.05
N VAL A 67 -1.36 -17.95 -11.04
CA VAL A 67 -0.02 -17.59 -10.56
C VAL A 67 0.61 -16.54 -11.46
N ILE A 68 0.51 -16.72 -12.79
CA ILE A 68 1.00 -15.74 -13.77
C ILE A 68 0.27 -14.41 -13.60
N HIS A 69 -1.06 -14.42 -13.51
CA HIS A 69 -1.85 -13.21 -13.28
C HIS A 69 -1.50 -12.52 -11.95
N ALA A 70 -1.26 -13.26 -10.89
CA ALA A 70 -0.86 -12.71 -9.59
C ALA A 70 0.53 -12.05 -9.64
N LEU A 71 1.48 -12.62 -10.40
CA LEU A 71 2.81 -12.05 -10.61
C LEU A 71 2.78 -10.85 -11.58
N GLU A 72 1.90 -10.88 -12.58
CA GLU A 72 1.73 -9.77 -13.52
C GLU A 72 0.99 -8.60 -12.89
N SER A 73 0.09 -8.80 -11.92
CA SER A 73 -0.73 -7.73 -11.35
C SER A 73 0.07 -6.52 -10.80
N PRO A 74 1.21 -6.69 -10.09
CA PRO A 74 2.01 -5.57 -9.60
C PRO A 74 2.84 -4.85 -10.67
N ILE A 75 3.23 -5.55 -11.73
CA ILE A 75 4.14 -5.08 -12.80
C ILE A 75 3.41 -4.72 -14.10
N GLY A 76 2.17 -5.15 -14.24
CA GLY A 76 1.36 -5.02 -15.43
C GLY A 76 0.99 -3.57 -15.67
N ILE A 77 1.10 -3.15 -16.92
CA ILE A 77 0.61 -1.84 -17.36
C ILE A 77 -0.87 -2.03 -17.69
N VAL A 78 -1.74 -1.60 -16.79
CA VAL A 78 -3.19 -1.66 -17.00
C VAL A 78 -3.58 -0.53 -17.93
N LYS A 79 -4.12 -0.84 -19.10
CA LYS A 79 -4.66 0.18 -20.01
C LYS A 79 -6.09 0.49 -19.59
N ILE A 80 -6.34 1.69 -19.06
CA ILE A 80 -7.70 2.21 -18.85
C ILE A 80 -7.94 3.27 -19.93
N GLY A 81 -8.63 2.89 -21.01
CA GLY A 81 -8.84 3.76 -22.17
C GLY A 81 -7.54 4.00 -22.97
N GLU A 82 -7.24 5.26 -23.28
CA GLU A 82 -6.00 5.68 -23.98
C GLU A 82 -4.82 5.96 -23.02
N ILE A 83 -5.03 5.85 -21.71
CA ILE A 83 -4.03 6.20 -20.70
C ILE A 83 -3.44 4.91 -20.12
N PRO A 84 -2.11 4.68 -20.23
CA PRO A 84 -1.46 3.58 -19.54
C PRO A 84 -1.44 3.85 -18.03
N VAL A 85 -2.24 3.12 -17.27
CA VAL A 85 -2.17 3.10 -15.80
C VAL A 85 -1.03 2.18 -15.40
N LEU A 86 0.02 2.79 -14.89
CA LEU A 86 1.21 2.10 -14.40
C LEU A 86 0.84 1.22 -13.19
N GLY A 87 1.46 0.05 -13.09
CA GLY A 87 1.36 -0.82 -11.92
C GLY A 87 1.94 -0.15 -10.67
N ILE A 88 1.54 -0.62 -9.49
CA ILE A 88 1.93 -0.02 -8.20
C ILE A 88 3.45 0.08 -8.07
N PHE A 89 4.18 -0.97 -8.50
CA PHE A 89 5.65 -0.97 -8.48
C PHE A 89 6.25 0.15 -9.35
N GLN A 90 5.72 0.35 -10.56
CA GLN A 90 6.21 1.35 -11.50
C GLN A 90 5.91 2.77 -11.02
N VAL A 91 4.70 3.01 -10.50
CA VAL A 91 4.32 4.32 -9.94
C VAL A 91 5.25 4.69 -8.79
N VAL A 92 5.44 3.79 -7.83
CA VAL A 92 6.30 4.03 -6.65
C VAL A 92 7.76 4.23 -7.08
N LEU A 93 8.26 3.43 -8.02
CA LEU A 93 9.64 3.53 -8.51
C LEU A 93 9.89 4.85 -9.26
N ILE A 94 9.00 5.25 -10.17
CA ILE A 94 9.13 6.51 -10.92
C ILE A 94 9.02 7.70 -9.98
N VAL A 95 8.02 7.73 -9.11
CA VAL A 95 7.83 8.85 -8.18
C VAL A 95 8.97 8.92 -7.16
N GLY A 96 9.41 7.78 -6.63
CA GLY A 96 10.59 7.71 -5.76
C GLY A 96 11.84 8.26 -6.45
N LEU A 97 12.05 7.91 -7.72
CA LEU A 97 13.19 8.43 -8.50
C LEU A 97 13.08 9.93 -8.78
N ILE A 98 11.90 10.44 -9.12
CA ILE A 98 11.65 11.88 -9.31
C ILE A 98 11.96 12.63 -8.01
N ILE A 99 11.43 12.16 -6.87
CA ILE A 99 11.69 12.78 -5.57
C ILE A 99 13.18 12.74 -5.25
N HIS A 100 13.87 11.64 -5.52
CA HIS A 100 15.31 11.52 -5.30
C HIS A 100 16.10 12.56 -6.12
N PHE A 101 15.77 12.74 -7.40
CA PHE A 101 16.48 13.68 -8.27
C PHE A 101 16.16 15.15 -7.96
N TYR A 102 14.90 15.46 -7.61
CA TYR A 102 14.45 16.82 -7.29
C TYR A 102 14.49 17.15 -5.80
N ASN A 103 15.12 16.32 -4.98
CA ASN A 103 15.18 16.46 -3.52
C ASN A 103 15.57 17.88 -3.09
N ARG A 104 16.59 18.48 -3.69
CA ARG A 104 17.09 19.81 -3.34
C ARG A 104 16.08 20.92 -3.60
N GLN A 105 15.32 20.82 -4.70
CA GLN A 105 14.28 21.77 -5.05
C GLN A 105 13.11 21.66 -4.07
N ILE A 106 12.71 20.42 -3.76
CA ILE A 106 11.65 20.11 -2.81
C ILE A 106 12.03 20.64 -1.42
N TYR A 107 13.23 20.35 -0.92
CA TYR A 107 13.74 20.87 0.36
C TYR A 107 13.70 22.40 0.44
N SER A 108 14.18 23.08 -0.61
CA SER A 108 14.20 24.55 -0.66
C SER A 108 12.79 25.14 -0.56
N ALA A 109 11.82 24.56 -1.30
CA ALA A 109 10.43 24.97 -1.27
C ALA A 109 9.79 24.75 0.11
N LEU A 110 10.01 23.56 0.70
CA LEU A 110 9.50 23.20 2.02
C LEU A 110 10.05 24.11 3.12
N VAL A 111 11.36 24.36 3.14
CA VAL A 111 11.99 25.25 4.12
C VAL A 111 11.48 26.69 3.98
N SER A 112 11.25 27.14 2.75
CA SER A 112 10.69 28.48 2.48
C SER A 112 9.25 28.62 2.98
N MET A 113 8.41 27.59 2.77
CA MET A 113 7.04 27.56 3.29
C MET A 113 7.00 27.44 4.82
N MET A 114 7.83 26.58 5.39
CA MET A 114 7.95 26.39 6.84
C MET A 114 8.40 27.67 7.55
N LYS A 115 9.34 28.43 6.96
CA LYS A 115 9.78 29.73 7.51
C LYS A 115 8.67 30.78 7.53
N LYS A 116 7.75 30.77 6.55
CA LYS A 116 6.64 31.74 6.50
C LYS A 116 5.51 31.42 7.49
N MET A 117 5.23 30.15 7.74
CA MET A 117 4.02 29.72 8.45
C MET A 117 4.30 29.17 9.86
N GLY A 118 5.56 28.89 10.18
CA GLY A 118 5.95 28.23 11.42
C GLY A 118 5.71 26.71 11.38
N LEU A 119 6.54 25.97 12.11
CA LEU A 119 6.59 24.50 12.06
C LEU A 119 5.23 23.81 12.30
N LYS A 120 4.50 24.26 13.33
CA LYS A 120 3.24 23.61 13.76
C LYS A 120 2.11 23.81 12.75
N ALA A 121 1.96 25.02 12.21
CA ALA A 121 0.92 25.30 11.22
C ALA A 121 1.25 24.66 9.86
N PHE A 122 2.53 24.64 9.48
CA PHE A 122 2.99 23.93 8.29
C PHE A 122 2.66 22.44 8.37
N ALA A 123 3.06 21.77 9.46
CA ALA A 123 2.75 20.36 9.74
C ALA A 123 1.25 20.06 9.61
N PHE A 124 0.40 20.84 10.28
CA PHE A 124 -1.05 20.64 10.28
C PHE A 124 -1.67 20.76 8.88
N ILE A 125 -1.31 21.81 8.13
CA ILE A 125 -1.83 22.03 6.78
C ILE A 125 -1.33 20.95 5.83
N PHE A 126 -0.06 20.56 5.95
CA PHE A 126 0.54 19.55 5.10
C PHE A 126 -0.11 18.18 5.29
N VAL A 127 -0.30 17.75 6.54
CA VAL A 127 -0.95 16.47 6.87
C VAL A 127 -2.41 16.46 6.42
N ILE A 128 -3.17 17.54 6.64
CA ILE A 128 -4.57 17.62 6.17
C ILE A 128 -4.64 17.58 4.65
N LEU A 129 -3.81 18.37 3.96
CA LEU A 129 -3.87 18.46 2.52
C LEU A 129 -3.43 17.15 1.86
N PHE A 130 -2.30 16.57 2.29
CA PHE A 130 -1.81 15.29 1.77
C PHE A 130 -2.71 14.12 2.19
N GLY A 131 -3.31 14.15 3.38
CA GLY A 131 -4.28 13.16 3.82
C GLY A 131 -5.55 13.17 2.98
N LEU A 132 -6.11 14.35 2.68
CA LEU A 132 -7.27 14.51 1.80
C LEU A 132 -6.96 14.11 0.35
N ILE A 133 -5.77 14.45 -0.13
CA ILE A 133 -5.31 14.11 -1.50
C ILE A 133 -4.83 12.66 -1.60
N SER A 134 -4.63 11.95 -0.48
CA SER A 134 -4.11 10.57 -0.45
C SER A 134 -5.03 9.55 -1.14
N SER A 135 -6.30 9.88 -1.36
CA SER A 135 -7.18 9.04 -2.17
C SER A 135 -6.83 9.06 -3.66
N ILE A 136 -6.09 10.08 -4.12
CA ILE A 136 -5.67 10.29 -5.50
C ILE A 136 -4.18 9.94 -5.66
N ILE A 137 -3.36 10.42 -4.74
CA ILE A 137 -1.92 10.15 -4.70
C ILE A 137 -1.71 8.94 -3.79
N SER A 138 -1.24 7.83 -4.37
CA SER A 138 -0.93 6.59 -3.64
C SER A 138 -0.36 6.89 -2.24
N VAL A 139 -0.95 6.28 -1.20
CA VAL A 139 -0.58 6.52 0.22
C VAL A 139 0.93 6.31 0.47
N ILE A 140 1.56 5.46 -0.35
CA ILE A 140 2.99 5.18 -0.34
C ILE A 140 3.80 6.42 -0.76
N VAL A 141 3.38 7.11 -1.83
CA VAL A 141 4.04 8.34 -2.31
C VAL A 141 3.93 9.46 -1.28
N CYS A 142 2.74 9.65 -0.70
CA CYS A 142 2.55 10.62 0.39
C CYS A 142 3.47 10.33 1.58
N SER A 143 3.63 9.05 1.95
CA SER A 143 4.51 8.64 3.05
C SER A 143 5.98 8.93 2.76
N VAL A 144 6.45 8.70 1.53
CA VAL A 144 7.83 9.03 1.12
C VAL A 144 8.07 10.54 1.17
N ILE A 145 7.14 11.34 0.65
CA ILE A 145 7.23 12.80 0.69
C ILE A 145 7.28 13.30 2.15
N LEU A 146 6.42 12.76 3.02
CA LEU A 146 6.38 13.13 4.43
C LEU A 146 7.66 12.76 5.19
N ALA A 147 8.21 11.58 4.93
CA ALA A 147 9.49 11.13 5.51
C ALA A 147 10.64 12.06 5.11
N GLU A 148 10.68 12.49 3.84
CA GLU A 148 11.69 13.40 3.33
C GLU A 148 11.57 14.81 3.94
N ILE A 149 10.34 15.30 4.11
CA ILE A 149 10.05 16.56 4.82
C ILE A 149 10.53 16.48 6.27
N ALA A 150 10.23 15.38 6.95
CA ALA A 150 10.63 15.18 8.34
C ALA A 150 12.16 15.14 8.51
N LEU A 151 12.87 14.57 7.53
CA LEU A 151 14.34 14.63 7.46
C LEU A 151 14.83 16.06 7.28
N ALA A 152 14.18 16.85 6.42
CA ALA A 152 14.50 18.26 6.14
C ALA A 152 14.31 19.21 7.31
N MET A 153 13.40 18.89 8.24
CA MET A 153 13.11 19.78 9.36
C MET A 153 14.27 19.77 10.38
N PRO A 154 14.71 20.95 10.88
CA PRO A 154 15.74 21.06 11.91
C PRO A 154 15.15 20.76 13.30
N LEU A 155 14.61 19.56 13.48
CA LEU A 155 14.01 19.09 14.72
C LEU A 155 14.94 18.14 15.46
N ASP A 156 14.92 18.21 16.79
CA ASP A 156 15.49 17.16 17.63
C ASP A 156 14.91 15.81 17.25
N ARG A 157 15.75 14.76 17.24
CA ARG A 157 15.36 13.40 16.80
C ARG A 157 14.04 12.91 17.39
N ARG A 158 13.74 13.24 18.66
CA ARG A 158 12.47 12.88 19.31
C ARG A 158 11.25 13.54 18.66
N LYS A 159 11.35 14.83 18.32
CA LYS A 159 10.28 15.58 17.64
C LYS A 159 10.13 15.21 16.17
N LYS A 160 11.18 14.66 15.53
CA LYS A 160 11.07 14.07 14.18
C LYS A 160 10.22 12.81 14.18
N ILE A 161 10.47 11.92 15.15
CA ILE A 161 9.73 10.65 15.25
C ILE A 161 8.25 10.91 15.53
N GLU A 162 7.93 11.82 16.46
CA GLU A 162 6.55 12.21 16.81
C GLU A 162 5.80 12.95 15.68
N PHE A 163 6.50 13.40 14.63
CA PHE A 163 5.88 14.01 13.46
C PHE A 163 5.57 12.98 12.36
N ILE A 164 6.33 11.89 12.29
CA ILE A 164 6.19 10.84 11.26
C ILE A 164 5.25 9.72 11.72
N VAL A 165 5.26 9.40 13.02
CA VAL A 165 4.50 8.33 13.68
C VAL A 165 3.33 8.93 14.43
#